data_AF-A0A1F9CN89-F1
#
_entry.id   AF-A0A1F9CN89-F1
#
_cell.length_a   1.000
_cell.length_b   1.000
_cell.length_c   1.000
_cell.angle_alpha   90.00
_cell.angle_beta   90.00
_cell.angle_gamma   90.00
#
_symmetry.space_group_name_H-M   'P 1'
#
loop_
_entity.id
_entity.type
_entity.pdbx_description
1 polymer ?
#
loop_
_entity_poly.entity_id
_entity_poly.type
_entity_poly.pdbx_seq_one_letter_code
_entity_poly.pdbx_strand_id
1 'polypeptide(L)'
;MDLRCHHCGRRVCGTIHLRNEARVDYYKMHTGLTEPVVLEDREGTGESIHFDRLLVPQEILTCPDCMALPEVADHLDHAWRQGLPTTRGATSRPSVDGRACL
;
A
#
# COMPACT_ATOMS: atom_id res chain seq x y z
N MET A 1 -0.78 14.19 10.68
CA MET A 1 -1.50 12.94 10.36
C MET A 1 -0.85 11.80 11.13
N ASP A 2 -1.63 10.98 11.83
CA ASP A 2 -1.15 9.80 12.55
C ASP A 2 -1.17 8.60 11.60
N LEU A 3 -0.08 8.39 10.86
CA LEU A 3 0.05 7.26 9.94
C LEU A 3 0.48 6.01 10.72
N ARG A 4 -0.17 4.88 10.47
CA ARG A 4 0.10 3.62 11.18
C ARG A 4 0.21 2.45 10.20
N CYS A 5 1.13 1.54 10.52
CA CYS A 5 1.23 0.27 9.84
C CYS A 5 -0.07 -0.52 10.04
N HIS A 6 -0.66 -1.01 8.95
CA HIS A 6 -1.92 -1.76 8.97
C HIS A 6 -1.77 -3.17 9.57
N HIS A 7 -0.52 -3.67 9.67
CA HIS A 7 -0.24 -5.02 10.16
C HIS A 7 0.10 -5.07 11.64
N CYS A 8 0.87 -4.10 12.14
CA CYS A 8 1.36 -4.10 13.53
C CYS A 8 0.93 -2.86 14.34
N GLY A 9 0.24 -1.89 13.74
CA GLY A 9 -0.20 -0.66 14.40
C GLY A 9 0.91 0.32 14.74
N ARG A 10 2.19 -0.01 14.47
CA ARG A 10 3.35 0.87 14.65
C ARG A 10 3.10 2.18 13.92
N ARG A 11 3.32 3.30 14.61
CA ARG A 11 3.32 4.61 13.96
C ARG A 11 4.44 4.66 12.93
N VAL A 12 4.11 5.16 11.74
CA VAL A 12 5.04 5.34 10.63
C VAL A 12 5.11 6.81 10.23
N CYS A 13 6.24 7.20 9.68
CA CYS A 13 6.56 8.56 9.26
C CYS A 13 6.93 8.54 7.77
N GLY A 14 6.81 9.69 7.08
CA GLY A 14 7.29 9.77 5.70
C GLY A 14 8.77 9.41 5.56
N THR A 15 9.25 9.28 4.33
CA THR A 15 10.68 9.08 4.06
C THR A 15 11.48 10.24 4.64
N ILE A 16 12.47 9.92 5.49
CA ILE A 16 13.38 10.90 6.06
C ILE A 16 14.59 11.00 5.13
N HIS A 17 14.78 12.16 4.53
CA HIS A 17 15.96 12.46 3.72
C HIS A 17 17.05 13.05 4.62
N LEU A 18 18.17 12.36 4.72
CA LEU A 18 19.40 12.82 5.37
C LEU A 18 20.41 13.24 4.29
N ARG A 19 21.48 13.92 4.70
CA ARG A 19 22.46 14.52 3.77
C ARG A 19 23.01 13.54 2.72
N ASN A 20 23.20 12.27 3.10
CA ASN A 20 23.78 11.23 2.23
C ASN A 20 22.95 9.94 2.18
N GLU A 21 21.76 9.90 2.79
CA GLU A 21 20.93 8.69 2.82
C GLU A 21 19.44 9.04 2.90
N ALA A 22 18.58 8.11 2.50
CA ALA A 22 17.14 8.21 2.70
C ALA A 22 16.68 7.00 3.50
N ARG A 23 15.92 7.24 4.58
CA ARG A 23 15.32 6.19 5.39
C ARG A 23 13.83 6.12 5.12
N VAL A 24 13.41 5.03 4.48
CA VAL A 24 12.01 4.69 4.26
C VAL A 24 11.42 4.13 5.56
N ASP A 25 10.33 4.71 6.04
CA ASP A 25 9.68 4.26 7.29
C ASP A 25 8.30 3.61 7.06
N TYR A 26 7.76 3.70 5.84
CA TYR A 26 6.68 2.83 5.35
C TYR A 26 6.67 2.70 3.82
N TYR A 27 6.04 1.62 3.37
CA TYR A 27 5.57 1.42 1.99
C TYR A 27 4.07 1.68 1.94
N LYS A 28 3.59 2.33 0.87
CA LYS A 28 2.16 2.56 0.63
C LYS A 28 1.73 1.82 -0.63
N MET A 29 0.73 0.96 -0.49
CA MET A 29 0.05 0.31 -1.60
C MET A 29 -1.35 0.93 -1.76
N HIS A 30 -1.71 1.26 -3.00
CA HIS A 30 -3.09 1.58 -3.35
C HIS A 30 -3.73 0.32 -3.92
N THR A 31 -4.86 -0.08 -3.36
CA THR A 31 -5.68 -1.21 -3.83
C THR A 31 -7.15 -0.81 -3.75
N GLY A 32 -8.09 -1.66 -4.17
CA GLY A 32 -9.52 -1.46 -3.99
C GLY A 32 -10.33 -1.92 -5.19
N LEU A 33 -11.55 -1.39 -5.29
CA LEU A 33 -12.45 -1.74 -6.39
C LEU A 33 -11.92 -1.16 -7.70
N THR A 34 -11.79 -1.99 -8.73
CA THR A 34 -11.34 -1.60 -10.06
C THR A 34 -12.42 -1.85 -11.12
N GLU A 35 -12.32 -1.12 -12.23
CA GLU A 35 -13.05 -1.41 -13.46
C GLU A 35 -12.07 -1.50 -14.66
N PRO A 36 -12.30 -2.41 -15.60
CA PRO A 36 -11.48 -2.47 -16.81
C PRO A 36 -11.78 -1.29 -17.72
N VAL A 37 -10.74 -0.63 -18.19
CA VAL A 37 -10.80 0.49 -19.14
C VAL A 37 -9.95 0.16 -20.36
N VAL A 38 -10.50 0.48 -21.53
CA VAL A 38 -9.78 0.44 -22.80
C VAL A 38 -9.56 1.88 -23.24
N LEU A 39 -8.30 2.28 -23.36
CA LEU A 39 -7.92 3.52 -24.02
C LEU A 39 -7.52 3.19 -25.45
N GLU A 40 -8.30 3.70 -26.38
CA GLU A 40 -7.95 3.66 -27.80
C GLU A 40 -6.89 4.71 -28.07
N ASP A 41 -5.85 4.33 -28.82
CA ASP A 41 -4.87 5.29 -29.31
C ASP A 41 -5.55 6.35 -30.18
N ARG A 42 -5.41 7.61 -29.76
CA ARG A 42 -5.93 8.77 -30.49
C ARG A 42 -5.14 9.07 -31.76
N GLU A 43 -3.90 8.59 -31.88
CA GLU A 43 -3.01 8.83 -33.03
C GLU A 43 -3.19 7.81 -34.17
N GLY A 44 -4.08 6.82 -33.99
CA GLY A 44 -4.49 5.92 -35.07
C GLY A 44 -3.46 4.83 -35.40
N THR A 45 -2.54 4.51 -34.49
CA THR A 45 -1.63 3.36 -34.63
C THR A 45 -2.36 2.02 -34.55
N GLY A 46 -3.59 2.01 -34.04
CA GLY A 46 -4.43 0.82 -33.86
C GLY A 46 -4.13 0.04 -32.57
N GLU A 47 -3.25 0.55 -31.70
CA GLU A 47 -2.93 -0.07 -30.43
C GLU A 47 -3.93 0.37 -29.34
N SER A 48 -4.51 -0.60 -28.62
CA SER A 48 -5.40 -0.35 -27.48
C SER A 48 -4.69 -0.66 -26.17
N ILE A 49 -4.75 0.27 -25.22
CA ILE A 49 -4.20 0.06 -23.88
C ILE A 49 -5.32 -0.43 -22.97
N HIS A 50 -5.15 -1.64 -22.43
CA HIS A 50 -6.04 -2.25 -21.46
C HIS A 50 -5.46 -2.09 -20.06
N PHE A 51 -6.22 -1.51 -19.14
CA PHE A 51 -5.80 -1.38 -17.75
C PHE A 51 -7.02 -1.36 -16.82
N ASP A 52 -6.79 -1.66 -15.55
CA ASP A 52 -7.79 -1.55 -14.51
C ASP A 52 -7.72 -0.16 -13.86
N ARG A 53 -8.81 0.59 -13.95
CA ARG A 53 -8.96 1.88 -13.27
C ARG A 53 -9.43 1.65 -11.85
N LEU A 54 -8.68 2.19 -10.89
CA LEU A 54 -9.04 2.16 -9.48
C LEU A 54 -10.17 3.16 -9.18
N LEU A 55 -11.35 2.65 -8.83
CA LEU A 55 -12.56 3.44 -8.55
C LEU A 55 -12.59 3.94 -7.11
N VAL A 56 -12.34 3.03 -6.17
CA VAL A 56 -12.38 3.31 -4.73
C VAL A 56 -11.01 2.96 -4.13
N PRO A 57 -10.07 3.93 -4.09
CA PRO A 57 -8.74 3.68 -3.58
C PRO A 57 -8.77 3.42 -2.08
N GLN A 58 -8.15 2.32 -1.70
CA GLN A 58 -7.83 1.92 -0.34
C GLN A 58 -6.32 1.93 -0.19
N GLU A 59 -5.83 2.52 0.89
CA GLU A 59 -4.40 2.57 1.17
C GLU A 59 -4.02 1.51 2.21
N ILE A 60 -2.97 0.74 1.93
CA ILE A 60 -2.31 -0.10 2.93
C ILE A 60 -0.93 0.47 3.19
N LEU A 61 -0.66 0.79 4.46
CA LEU A 61 0.65 1.24 4.93
C LEU A 61 1.34 0.09 5.64
N THR A 62 2.56 -0.24 5.21
CA THR A 62 3.34 -1.36 5.73
C THR A 62 4.71 -0.86 6.20
N CYS A 63 5.06 -1.07 7.46
CA CYS A 63 6.41 -0.72 7.94
C CYS A 63 7.46 -1.70 7.40
N PRO A 64 8.75 -1.32 7.34
CA PRO A 64 9.82 -2.19 6.86
C PRO A 64 9.87 -3.55 7.56
N ASP A 65 9.67 -3.58 8.88
CA ASP A 65 9.68 -4.84 9.65
C ASP A 65 8.57 -5.79 9.22
N CYS A 66 7.36 -5.28 8.96
CA CYS A 66 6.26 -6.09 8.46
C CYS A 66 6.45 -6.46 6.99
N MET A 67 7.03 -5.59 6.18
CA MET A 67 7.30 -5.86 4.77
C MET A 67 8.29 -7.03 4.58
N ALA A 68 9.17 -7.26 5.55
CA ALA A 68 10.09 -8.39 5.55
C ALA A 68 9.45 -9.75 5.89
N LEU A 69 8.18 -9.75 6.33
CA LEU A 69 7.45 -10.97 6.69
C LEU A 69 6.76 -11.57 5.45
N PRO A 70 7.00 -12.86 5.12
CA PRO A 70 6.34 -13.51 3.99
C PRO A 70 4.81 -13.47 4.06
N GLU A 71 4.23 -13.65 5.25
CA GLU A 71 2.77 -13.61 5.41
C GLU A 71 2.15 -12.23 5.07
N VAL A 72 2.94 -11.16 5.22
CA VAL A 72 2.51 -9.82 4.84
C VAL A 72 2.58 -9.65 3.34
N ALA A 73 3.62 -10.18 2.68
CA ALA A 73 3.72 -10.18 1.22
C ALA A 73 2.55 -10.94 0.57
N ASP A 74 2.20 -12.12 1.10
CA ASP A 74 1.06 -12.91 0.61
C ASP A 74 -0.27 -12.16 0.81
N HIS A 75 -0.45 -11.51 1.96
CA HIS A 75 -1.63 -10.69 2.22
C HIS A 75 -1.72 -9.50 1.25
N LEU A 76 -0.59 -8.84 0.95
CA LEU A 76 -0.56 -7.73 0.00
C LEU A 76 -0.87 -8.19 -1.44
N ASP A 77 -0.33 -9.32 -1.89
CA ASP A 77 -0.63 -9.90 -3.21
C ASP A 77 -2.12 -10.28 -3.33
N HIS A 78 -2.69 -10.88 -2.29
CA HIS A 78 -4.12 -11.17 -2.25
C HIS A 78 -4.96 -9.89 -2.31
N ALA A 79 -4.62 -8.88 -1.49
CA ALA A 79 -5.30 -7.59 -1.47
C ALA A 79 -5.15 -6.85 -2.80
N TRP A 80 -4.05 -7.01 -3.53
CA TRP A 80 -3.87 -6.45 -4.87
C TRP A 80 -4.81 -7.11 -5.90
N ARG A 81 -4.92 -8.44 -5.88
CA ARG A 81 -5.71 -9.20 -6.87
C ARG A 81 -7.22 -9.11 -6.65
N GLN A 82 -7.66 -9.02 -5.39
CA GLN A 82 -9.08 -9.15 -5.03
C GLN A 82 -9.66 -7.90 -4.35
N GLY A 83 -8.83 -6.88 -4.11
CA GLY A 83 -9.16 -5.79 -3.21
C GLY A 83 -9.14 -6.24 -1.74
N LEU A 84 -9.14 -5.30 -0.80
CA LEU A 84 -9.37 -5.63 0.60
C LEU A 84 -10.86 -5.99 0.81
N PRO A 85 -11.19 -7.06 1.55
CA PRO A 85 -12.54 -7.26 2.03
C PRO A 85 -12.93 -6.03 2.87
N THR A 86 -14.16 -5.51 2.69
CA THR A 86 -14.68 -4.30 3.34
C THR A 86 -14.89 -4.44 4.87
N THR A 87 -14.21 -5.37 5.53
CA THR A 87 -14.40 -5.67 6.95
C THR A 87 -13.49 -4.82 7.84
N ARG A 88 -14.12 -3.96 8.65
CA ARG A 88 -13.49 -3.34 9.84
C ARG A 88 -13.00 -4.46 10.76
N GLY A 89 -11.69 -4.66 10.87
CA GLY A 89 -11.16 -5.57 11.88
C GLY A 89 -9.76 -6.06 11.60
N ALA A 90 -8.77 -5.15 11.63
CA ALA A 90 -7.39 -5.58 11.80
C ALA A 90 -7.24 -6.14 13.22
N THR A 91 -7.04 -7.46 13.34
CA THR A 91 -6.64 -8.12 14.59
C THR A 91 -5.27 -7.57 15.00
N SER A 92 -5.26 -6.71 16.02
CA SER A 92 -4.05 -6.09 16.54
C SER A 92 -3.17 -7.10 17.27
N ARG A 93 -1.98 -7.39 16.73
CA ARG A 93 -0.85 -7.88 17.55
C ARG A 93 -0.38 -6.72 18.45
N PRO A 94 0.11 -6.99 19.67
CA PRO A 94 0.56 -5.94 20.58
C PRO A 94 1.66 -5.10 19.91
N SER A 95 1.46 -3.78 19.99
CA SER A 95 2.35 -2.76 19.45
C SER A 95 3.72 -2.86 20.13
N VAL A 96 4.78 -3.08 19.35
CA VAL A 96 6.16 -3.00 19.84
C VAL A 96 6.58 -1.52 19.79
N ASP A 97 7.15 -1.04 20.90
CA ASP A 97 7.43 0.37 21.20
C ASP A 97 7.87 1.24 20.02
N GLY A 98 7.18 2.38 19.90
CA GLY A 98 7.29 3.30 18.78
C GLY A 98 8.64 4.01 18.72
N ARG A 99 9.35 3.84 17.60
CA ARG A 99 10.34 4.85 17.18
C ARG A 99 9.60 6.17 16.96
N ALA A 100 9.99 7.20 17.69
CA ALA A 100 9.45 8.53 17.48
C ALA A 100 9.77 8.99 16.04
N CYS A 101 8.76 9.51 15.35
CA CYS A 101 9.01 10.37 14.20
C CYS A 101 9.85 11.54 14.71
N LEU A 102 11.08 11.68 14.19
CA LEU A 102 11.95 12.82 14.48
C LEU A 102 11.30 14.13 14.00
#